data_AF-A0A952VLG4-F1
#
_entry.id   AF-A0A952VLG4-F1
#
_cell.length_a   1.000
_cell.length_b   1.000
_cell.length_c   1.000
_cell.angle_alpha   90.00
_cell.angle_beta   90.00
_cell.angle_gamma   90.00
#
_symmetry.space_group_name_H-M   'P 1'
#
loop_
_entity.id
_entity.type
_entity.pdbx_description
1 polymer ?
#
loop_
_entity_poly.entity_id
_entity_poly.type
_entity_poly.pdbx_seq_one_letter_code
_entity_poly.pdbx_strand_id
1 'polypeptide(L)'
;MKLALVVLGSLVAAASGQVTTFDNGTEGWSVSGRDNISQFGGNPGANMDVFLDDVFGADIRNSTSRFTGDYRGRGVLTFTVDIQIDSIQFFFSEVERDLVVQLRNYNVDGNGTMASIWAPIGTLGAFNPDWTTYSATLDTSAITLPNGWFGSGDEDPNTFEPILPPGITVQDVLANIDEIAFTTFVPGWFFGFTNFDMSVDNVGIIPAPAALATLIGGLGFIGRRRR
;
A
#
# COMPACT_ATOMS: atom_id res chain seq x y z
N MET A 1 2.13 28.39 -50.51
CA MET A 1 2.98 28.38 -49.30
C MET A 1 2.44 27.30 -48.38
N LYS A 2 3.20 26.22 -48.13
CA LYS A 2 2.77 25.09 -47.28
C LYS A 2 3.27 25.35 -45.86
N LEU A 3 2.36 25.55 -44.91
CA LEU A 3 2.67 25.66 -43.49
C LEU A 3 2.91 24.24 -42.95
N ALA A 4 4.14 23.95 -42.52
CA ALA A 4 4.46 22.72 -41.78
C ALA A 4 4.25 23.01 -40.29
N LEU A 5 3.23 22.39 -39.70
CA LEU A 5 2.98 22.41 -38.26
C LEU A 5 3.93 21.40 -37.61
N VAL A 6 4.94 21.87 -36.89
CA VAL A 6 5.80 21.03 -36.05
C VAL A 6 5.13 20.90 -34.68
N VAL A 7 4.56 19.74 -34.40
CA VAL A 7 4.11 19.38 -33.05
C VAL A 7 5.34 18.86 -32.30
N LEU A 8 5.90 19.67 -31.41
CA LEU A 8 6.83 19.18 -30.39
C LEU A 8 6.01 18.40 -29.36
N GLY A 9 6.00 17.07 -29.49
CA GLY A 9 5.54 16.19 -28.43
C GLY A 9 6.61 16.13 -27.33
N SER A 10 6.34 16.75 -26.18
CA SER A 10 7.10 16.52 -24.96
C SER A 10 6.89 15.08 -24.51
N LEU A 11 7.89 14.22 -24.70
CA LEU A 11 7.95 12.91 -24.07
C LEU A 11 8.22 13.12 -22.59
N VAL A 12 7.15 13.16 -21.78
CA VAL A 12 7.29 13.01 -20.32
C VAL A 12 7.75 11.57 -20.10
N ALA A 13 8.99 11.40 -19.64
CA ALA A 13 9.45 10.11 -19.15
C ALA A 13 8.56 9.73 -17.97
N ALA A 14 7.66 8.76 -18.16
CA ALA A 14 6.87 8.20 -17.08
C ALA A 14 7.84 7.59 -16.07
N ALA A 15 7.73 7.99 -14.79
CA ALA A 15 8.50 7.34 -13.74
C ALA A 15 8.20 5.83 -13.78
N SER A 16 9.23 4.99 -13.74
CA SER A 16 9.02 3.55 -13.69
C SER A 16 8.44 3.19 -12.32
N GLY A 17 7.30 2.49 -12.32
CA GLY A 17 6.75 1.93 -11.09
C GLY A 17 7.74 0.98 -10.42
N GLN A 18 7.67 0.89 -9.10
CA GLN A 18 8.44 -0.07 -8.31
C GLN A 18 7.45 -1.10 -7.76
N VAL A 19 7.60 -2.36 -8.16
CA VAL A 19 6.79 -3.48 -7.67
C VAL A 19 7.75 -4.58 -7.20
N THR A 20 7.42 -5.21 -6.09
CA THR A 20 8.11 -6.38 -5.55
C THR A 20 7.21 -7.60 -5.71
N THR A 21 7.70 -8.60 -6.44
CA THR A 21 7.02 -9.90 -6.71
C THR A 21 7.60 -11.05 -5.89
N PHE A 22 8.52 -10.75 -4.97
CA PHE A 22 9.24 -11.70 -4.12
C PHE A 22 10.10 -12.77 -4.81
N ASP A 23 10.11 -12.83 -6.15
CA ASP A 23 10.96 -13.75 -6.93
C ASP A 23 12.46 -13.54 -6.69
N ASN A 24 12.85 -12.35 -6.23
CA ASN A 24 14.23 -11.98 -5.94
C ASN A 24 14.46 -11.74 -4.43
N GLY A 25 13.61 -12.28 -3.57
CA GLY A 25 13.65 -12.07 -2.13
C GLY A 25 12.74 -10.94 -1.65
N THR A 26 12.92 -10.51 -0.40
CA THR A 26 11.97 -9.60 0.28
C THR A 26 11.95 -8.18 -0.28
N GLU A 27 13.06 -7.74 -0.88
CA GLU A 27 13.29 -6.37 -1.37
C GLU A 27 13.01 -5.27 -0.31
N GLY A 28 13.06 -5.65 0.97
CA GLY A 28 12.80 -4.76 2.10
C GLY A 28 11.41 -4.85 2.71
N TRP A 29 10.51 -5.65 2.14
CA TRP A 29 9.16 -5.87 2.65
C TRP A 29 9.12 -7.01 3.67
N SER A 30 8.18 -6.93 4.61
CA SER A 30 7.87 -7.99 5.57
C SER A 30 6.39 -7.91 5.95
N VAL A 31 5.82 -9.02 6.41
CA VAL A 31 4.49 -9.02 7.04
C VAL A 31 4.66 -9.17 8.55
N SER A 32 4.42 -8.07 9.27
CA SER A 32 4.59 -7.97 10.73
C SER A 32 5.96 -8.52 11.20
N GLY A 33 7.01 -8.20 10.43
CA GLY A 33 8.39 -8.62 10.67
C GLY A 33 8.75 -10.04 10.22
N ARG A 34 7.83 -10.78 9.61
CA ARG A 34 8.10 -12.09 8.99
C ARG A 34 8.44 -11.92 7.52
N ASP A 35 9.29 -12.81 7.02
CA ASP A 35 9.87 -12.75 5.67
C ASP A 35 9.88 -14.10 4.95
N ASN A 36 9.00 -15.01 5.37
CA ASN A 36 8.81 -16.31 4.73
C ASN A 36 8.33 -16.12 3.29
N ILE A 37 9.14 -16.58 2.32
CA ILE A 37 8.80 -16.54 0.91
C ILE A 37 8.50 -17.95 0.42
N SER A 38 7.27 -18.18 -0.05
CA SER A 38 6.94 -19.34 -0.86
C SER A 38 7.39 -19.09 -2.29
N GLN A 39 8.08 -20.07 -2.90
CA GLN A 39 8.54 -19.96 -4.30
C GLN A 39 7.41 -20.19 -5.32
N PHE A 40 6.21 -20.56 -4.87
CA PHE A 40 5.06 -20.87 -5.70
C PHE A 40 3.77 -20.37 -5.05
N GLY A 41 2.72 -20.21 -5.86
CA GLY A 41 1.39 -19.82 -5.38
C GLY A 41 1.13 -18.31 -5.36
N GLY A 42 2.10 -17.48 -5.76
CA GLY A 42 1.93 -16.04 -5.96
C GLY A 42 1.07 -15.69 -7.18
N ASN A 43 1.01 -14.40 -7.51
CA ASN A 43 0.14 -13.82 -8.53
C ASN A 43 0.91 -13.06 -9.64
N PRO A 44 1.71 -13.72 -10.50
CA PRO A 44 2.19 -15.11 -10.43
C PRO A 44 3.57 -15.21 -9.76
N GLY A 45 3.98 -16.41 -9.37
CA GLY A 45 5.37 -16.70 -8.98
C GLY A 45 5.55 -16.93 -7.50
N ALA A 46 6.61 -16.35 -6.93
CA ALA A 46 6.84 -16.35 -5.49
C ALA A 46 5.88 -15.39 -4.77
N ASN A 47 5.69 -15.57 -3.47
CA ASN A 47 4.94 -14.64 -2.63
C ASN A 47 5.47 -14.68 -1.19
N MET A 48 5.06 -13.70 -0.39
CA MET A 48 5.28 -13.73 1.06
C MET A 48 4.10 -14.43 1.74
N ASP A 49 4.34 -15.67 2.19
CA ASP A 49 3.35 -16.58 2.79
C ASP A 49 3.59 -16.66 4.30
N VAL A 50 2.65 -16.16 5.10
CA VAL A 50 2.83 -16.01 6.54
C VAL A 50 1.63 -16.45 7.35
N PHE A 51 1.95 -17.11 8.46
CA PHE A 51 1.02 -17.33 9.56
C PHE A 51 1.36 -16.40 10.73
N LEU A 52 0.40 -15.55 11.11
CA LEU A 52 0.47 -14.68 12.28
C LEU A 52 -0.40 -15.28 13.39
N ASP A 53 0.23 -15.81 14.44
CA ASP A 53 -0.48 -16.37 15.59
C ASP A 53 -0.53 -15.35 16.73
N ASP A 54 -1.72 -15.19 17.32
CA ASP A 54 -2.01 -14.39 18.51
C ASP A 54 -1.50 -12.94 18.41
N VAL A 55 -1.83 -12.25 17.31
CA VAL A 55 -1.41 -10.85 17.04
C VAL A 55 -2.58 -9.88 17.09
N PHE A 56 -2.33 -8.60 17.33
CA PHE A 56 -3.37 -7.58 17.27
C PHE A 56 -3.79 -7.20 15.84
N GLY A 57 -2.99 -7.53 14.84
CA GLY A 57 -3.22 -7.16 13.45
C GLY A 57 -2.07 -7.58 12.56
N ALA A 58 -2.23 -7.30 11.27
CA ALA A 58 -1.23 -7.53 10.23
C ALA A 58 -0.75 -6.20 9.63
N ASP A 59 0.52 -6.15 9.25
CA ASP A 59 1.10 -5.00 8.55
C ASP A 59 2.16 -5.44 7.54
N ILE A 60 1.95 -5.14 6.27
CA ILE A 60 2.93 -5.29 5.20
C ILE A 60 3.71 -3.99 5.11
N ARG A 61 4.96 -4.01 5.56
CA ARG A 61 5.78 -2.79 5.70
C ARG A 61 7.15 -2.93 5.09
N ASN A 62 7.69 -1.82 4.57
CA ASN A 62 9.03 -1.76 4.00
C ASN A 62 10.05 -1.14 4.98
N SER A 63 11.32 -1.50 4.80
CA SER A 63 12.45 -0.97 5.57
C SER A 63 13.59 -0.42 4.70
N THR A 64 13.44 -0.45 3.37
CA THR A 64 14.48 -0.08 2.42
C THR A 64 14.30 1.32 1.86
N SER A 65 15.42 1.98 1.55
CA SER A 65 15.46 3.30 0.91
C SER A 65 14.83 3.36 -0.48
N ARG A 66 14.48 2.20 -1.06
CA ARG A 66 13.81 2.10 -2.36
C ARG A 66 12.43 2.74 -2.32
N PHE A 67 11.69 2.55 -1.23
CA PHE A 67 10.30 2.99 -1.07
C PHE A 67 10.15 4.16 -0.09
N THR A 68 11.25 4.67 0.48
CA THR A 68 11.24 5.76 1.47
C THR A 68 11.84 7.06 0.90
N GLY A 69 11.76 8.15 1.65
CA GLY A 69 12.32 9.46 1.30
C GLY A 69 11.26 10.51 0.95
N ASP A 70 11.67 11.54 0.22
CA ASP A 70 10.82 12.70 -0.11
C ASP A 70 9.89 12.40 -1.29
N TYR A 71 8.58 12.33 -1.01
CA TYR A 71 7.53 12.06 -2.00
C TYR A 71 6.92 13.32 -2.62
N ARG A 72 7.28 14.52 -2.14
CA ARG A 72 6.63 15.76 -2.57
C ARG A 72 6.82 16.00 -4.06
N GLY A 73 5.72 16.35 -4.74
CA GLY A 73 5.76 16.71 -6.16
C GLY A 73 6.17 15.59 -7.12
N ARG A 74 6.12 14.32 -6.69
CA ARG A 74 6.33 13.13 -7.56
C ARG A 74 5.15 12.86 -8.50
N GLY A 75 4.15 13.75 -8.53
CA GLY A 75 2.92 13.59 -9.30
C GLY A 75 1.91 12.71 -8.59
N VAL A 76 1.05 12.06 -9.36
CA VAL A 76 0.02 11.17 -8.83
C VAL A 76 0.55 9.74 -8.79
N LEU A 77 0.58 9.15 -7.60
CA LEU A 77 1.08 7.79 -7.35
C LEU A 77 -0.04 6.88 -6.86
N THR A 78 -0.02 5.63 -7.29
CA THR A 78 -0.88 4.55 -6.80
C THR A 78 -0.03 3.59 -5.98
N PHE A 79 -0.41 3.40 -4.72
CA PHE A 79 0.15 2.39 -3.82
C PHE A 79 -0.70 1.14 -3.97
N THR A 80 -0.08 -0.02 -4.20
CA THR A 80 -0.77 -1.26 -4.54
C THR A 80 -0.20 -2.45 -3.80
N VAL A 81 -1.04 -3.43 -3.51
CA VAL A 81 -0.66 -4.72 -2.95
C VAL A 81 -1.67 -5.77 -3.37
N ASP A 82 -1.21 -6.97 -3.71
CA ASP A 82 -2.07 -8.14 -3.89
C ASP A 82 -2.04 -8.97 -2.61
N ILE A 83 -3.21 -9.38 -2.14
CA ILE A 83 -3.35 -10.18 -0.92
C ILE A 83 -4.33 -11.31 -1.18
N GLN A 84 -3.95 -12.51 -0.74
CA GLN A 84 -4.79 -13.67 -0.61
C GLN A 84 -4.95 -13.99 0.89
N ILE A 85 -6.19 -14.23 1.32
CA ILE A 85 -6.52 -14.53 2.71
C ILE A 85 -7.09 -15.95 2.78
N ASP A 86 -6.37 -16.85 3.44
CA ASP A 86 -6.84 -18.20 3.71
C ASP A 86 -7.67 -18.25 5.00
N SER A 87 -7.29 -17.47 6.02
CA SER A 87 -8.01 -17.41 7.29
C SER A 87 -7.72 -16.12 8.08
N ILE A 88 -8.74 -15.58 8.76
CA ILE A 88 -8.58 -14.56 9.80
C ILE A 88 -9.48 -14.93 10.98
N GLN A 89 -8.89 -15.42 12.07
CA GLN A 89 -9.66 -15.94 13.20
C GLN A 89 -9.56 -15.07 14.45
N PHE A 90 -10.72 -14.71 14.99
CA PHE A 90 -10.87 -14.10 16.30
C PHE A 90 -11.75 -15.01 17.17
N PHE A 91 -11.22 -15.50 18.28
CA PHE A 91 -11.89 -16.51 19.12
C PHE A 91 -12.48 -17.68 18.32
N PHE A 92 -11.66 -18.33 17.49
CA PHE A 92 -12.02 -19.49 16.66
C PHE A 92 -13.14 -19.24 15.62
N SER A 93 -13.48 -17.99 15.35
CA SER A 93 -14.45 -17.61 14.34
C SER A 93 -13.78 -16.78 13.25
N GLU A 94 -14.10 -17.07 11.99
CA GLU A 94 -13.67 -16.24 10.87
C GLU A 94 -14.25 -14.85 11.00
N VAL A 95 -13.41 -13.84 10.80
CA VAL A 95 -13.77 -12.42 10.88
C VAL A 95 -13.11 -11.65 9.74
N GLU A 96 -13.63 -10.46 9.50
CA GLU A 96 -13.05 -9.52 8.54
C GLU A 96 -12.18 -8.47 9.27
N ARG A 97 -11.23 -7.87 8.53
CA ARG A 97 -10.40 -6.76 9.01
C ARG A 97 -10.27 -5.71 7.93
N ASP A 98 -10.52 -4.45 8.28
CA ASP A 98 -10.25 -3.36 7.37
C ASP A 98 -8.76 -3.25 7.05
N LEU A 99 -8.46 -2.84 5.84
CA LEU A 99 -7.11 -2.61 5.34
C LEU A 99 -6.96 -1.15 4.93
N VAL A 100 -5.89 -0.54 5.41
CA VAL A 100 -5.47 0.81 5.01
C VAL A 100 -4.08 0.77 4.42
N VAL A 101 -3.76 1.72 3.54
CA VAL A 101 -2.37 2.10 3.29
C VAL A 101 -2.04 3.32 4.14
N GLN A 102 -0.89 3.31 4.80
CA GLN A 102 -0.41 4.38 5.66
C GLN A 102 1.01 4.76 5.29
N LEU A 103 1.25 6.06 5.10
CA LEU A 103 2.56 6.65 4.84
C LEU A 103 3.03 7.32 6.13
N ARG A 104 4.09 6.78 6.75
CA ARG A 104 4.57 7.15 8.08
C ARG A 104 5.85 7.98 7.98
N ASN A 105 5.91 9.06 8.74
CA ASN A 105 7.11 9.88 8.91
C ASN A 105 7.48 9.92 10.40
N TYR A 106 8.51 9.15 10.76
CA TYR A 106 9.03 9.05 12.13
C TYR A 106 9.84 10.29 12.55
N ASN A 107 10.13 11.20 11.63
CA ASN A 107 10.85 12.45 11.92
C ASN A 107 9.93 13.61 12.28
N VAL A 108 8.60 13.42 12.16
CA VAL A 108 7.58 14.40 12.54
C VAL A 108 6.81 13.83 13.72
N ASP A 109 6.91 14.50 14.87
CA ASP A 109 6.27 14.06 16.10
C ASP A 109 4.75 14.05 15.95
N GLY A 110 4.16 12.90 16.24
CA GLY A 110 2.72 12.68 16.34
C GLY A 110 2.31 12.46 17.79
N ASN A 111 2.48 13.48 18.64
CA ASN A 111 2.09 13.45 20.05
C ASN A 111 2.65 12.21 20.78
N GLY A 112 3.96 11.97 20.66
CA GLY A 112 4.63 10.79 21.23
C GLY A 112 4.64 9.56 20.31
N THR A 113 4.09 9.68 19.10
CA THR A 113 4.16 8.69 18.02
C THR A 113 4.72 9.33 16.74
N MET A 114 4.30 8.88 15.56
CA MET A 114 4.66 9.44 14.26
C MET A 114 3.47 10.16 13.61
N ALA A 115 3.75 11.24 12.89
CA ALA A 115 2.77 11.79 11.96
C ALA A 115 2.66 10.89 10.72
N SER A 116 1.44 10.71 10.23
CA SER A 116 1.18 9.91 9.04
C SER A 116 -0.07 10.36 8.31
N ILE A 117 -0.18 9.96 7.05
CA ILE A 117 -1.43 10.02 6.29
C ILE A 117 -1.82 8.62 5.85
N TRP A 118 -3.11 8.35 5.75
CA TRP A 118 -3.61 7.01 5.42
C TRP A 118 -4.89 7.05 4.60
N ALA A 119 -5.19 5.96 3.92
CA ALA A 119 -6.43 5.78 3.17
C ALA A 119 -6.94 4.34 3.32
N PRO A 120 -8.26 4.13 3.51
CA PRO A 120 -8.87 2.81 3.44
C PRO A 120 -8.82 2.29 2.01
N ILE A 121 -8.43 1.02 1.85
CA ILE A 121 -8.27 0.39 0.53
C ILE A 121 -9.10 -0.88 0.35
N GLY A 122 -9.71 -1.38 1.42
CA GLY A 122 -10.68 -2.48 1.37
C GLY A 122 -10.79 -3.20 2.71
N THR A 123 -11.34 -4.40 2.65
CA THR A 123 -11.53 -5.29 3.80
C THR A 123 -10.98 -6.67 3.45
N LEU A 124 -10.18 -7.22 4.35
CA LEU A 124 -9.63 -8.58 4.28
C LEU A 124 -10.61 -9.57 4.91
N GLY A 125 -10.77 -10.73 4.29
CA GLY A 125 -11.55 -11.82 4.85
C GLY A 125 -11.44 -13.10 4.01
N ALA A 126 -11.58 -14.25 4.67
CA ALA A 126 -11.50 -15.57 4.04
C ALA A 126 -12.72 -15.91 3.17
N PHE A 127 -13.74 -15.05 3.13
CA PHE A 127 -14.93 -15.25 2.28
C PHE A 127 -14.64 -15.08 0.79
N ASN A 128 -13.51 -14.48 0.43
CA ASN A 128 -12.98 -14.45 -0.92
C ASN A 128 -11.51 -14.91 -0.91
N PRO A 129 -11.23 -16.21 -1.12
CA PRO A 129 -9.89 -16.75 -1.04
C PRO A 129 -9.05 -16.48 -2.30
N ASP A 130 -9.57 -15.74 -3.28
CA ASP A 130 -8.82 -15.38 -4.49
C ASP A 130 -7.92 -14.15 -4.23
N TRP A 131 -6.77 -14.11 -4.91
CA TRP A 131 -5.90 -12.94 -4.94
C TRP A 131 -6.67 -11.67 -5.29
N THR A 132 -6.60 -10.67 -4.41
CA THR A 132 -7.28 -9.38 -4.57
C THR A 132 -6.26 -8.24 -4.53
N THR A 133 -6.32 -7.36 -5.52
CA THR A 133 -5.50 -6.13 -5.56
C THR A 133 -6.18 -5.02 -4.77
N TYR A 134 -5.47 -4.49 -3.77
CA TYR A 134 -5.88 -3.32 -2.99
C TYR A 134 -5.02 -2.13 -3.38
N SER A 135 -5.62 -0.94 -3.48
CA SER A 135 -4.85 0.25 -3.83
C SER A 135 -5.47 1.56 -3.36
N ALA A 136 -4.61 2.56 -3.18
CA ALA A 136 -5.00 3.97 -3.06
C ALA A 136 -4.17 4.83 -3.99
N THR A 137 -4.77 5.93 -4.47
CA THR A 137 -4.07 6.91 -5.29
C THR A 137 -3.93 8.23 -4.54
N LEU A 138 -2.74 8.84 -4.61
CA LEU A 138 -2.39 10.08 -3.95
C LEU A 138 -1.78 11.07 -4.94
N ASP A 139 -2.31 12.28 -4.99
CA ASP A 139 -1.58 13.41 -5.57
C ASP A 139 -0.56 13.93 -4.53
N THR A 140 0.72 13.66 -4.77
CA THR A 140 1.80 14.05 -3.86
C THR A 140 2.11 15.55 -3.85
N SER A 141 1.44 16.33 -4.70
CA SER A 141 1.50 17.80 -4.69
C SER A 141 0.38 18.44 -3.86
N ALA A 142 -0.53 17.64 -3.30
CA ALA A 142 -1.65 18.15 -2.53
C ALA A 142 -1.20 18.89 -1.26
N ILE A 143 -1.71 20.11 -1.09
CA ILE A 143 -1.41 20.97 0.07
C ILE A 143 -2.38 20.74 1.25
N THR A 144 -3.50 20.07 1.00
CA THR A 144 -4.48 19.61 2.00
C THR A 144 -4.65 18.10 1.85
N LEU A 145 -5.24 17.44 2.86
CA LEU A 145 -5.59 16.02 2.76
C LEU A 145 -6.47 15.78 1.53
N PRO A 146 -6.06 14.93 0.58
CA PRO A 146 -6.89 14.58 -0.56
C PRO A 146 -8.15 13.83 -0.13
N ASN A 147 -9.18 13.84 -0.97
CA ASN A 147 -10.39 13.08 -0.68
C ASN A 147 -10.07 11.58 -0.53
N GLY A 148 -10.61 10.95 0.52
CA GLY A 148 -10.33 9.56 0.87
C GLY A 148 -9.02 9.35 1.65
N TRP A 149 -8.24 10.40 1.90
CA TRP A 149 -7.06 10.37 2.76
C TRP A 149 -7.32 11.10 4.07
N PHE A 150 -6.73 10.57 5.14
CA PHE A 150 -6.91 11.01 6.51
C PHE A 150 -5.55 11.26 7.18
N GLY A 151 -5.57 12.08 8.23
CA GLY A 151 -4.40 12.34 9.08
C GLY A 151 -4.31 11.35 10.23
N SER A 152 -3.11 11.20 10.80
CA SER A 152 -2.90 10.53 12.08
C SER A 152 -1.63 11.07 12.74
N GLY A 153 -1.55 10.92 14.06
CA GLY A 153 -0.49 11.46 14.91
C GLY A 153 -1.05 12.38 15.99
N ASP A 154 -2.32 12.75 15.92
CA ASP A 154 -3.03 13.36 17.05
C ASP A 154 -4.51 12.95 16.99
N GLU A 155 -5.28 13.35 18.00
CA GLU A 155 -6.69 13.01 18.14
C GLU A 155 -7.53 14.28 18.30
N ASP A 156 -8.63 14.40 17.55
CA ASP A 156 -9.55 15.51 17.75
C ASP A 156 -10.21 15.37 19.14
N PRO A 157 -10.07 16.36 20.04
CA PRO A 157 -10.53 16.23 21.42
C PRO A 157 -12.06 16.18 21.58
N ASN A 158 -12.83 16.45 20.51
CA ASN A 158 -14.28 16.43 20.53
C ASN A 158 -14.86 15.18 19.87
N THR A 159 -14.22 14.69 18.80
CA THR A 159 -14.71 13.54 18.02
C THR A 159 -13.93 12.26 18.27
N PHE A 160 -12.73 12.37 18.85
CA PHE A 160 -11.77 11.29 19.02
C PHE A 160 -11.31 10.66 17.69
N GLU A 161 -11.53 11.35 16.58
CA GLU A 161 -11.06 10.91 15.27
C GLU A 161 -9.56 11.21 15.12
N PRO A 162 -8.80 10.35 14.43
CA PRO A 162 -7.40 10.60 14.15
C PRO A 162 -7.25 11.81 13.21
N ILE A 163 -6.35 12.71 13.57
CA ILE A 163 -6.03 13.92 12.80
C ILE A 163 -4.50 14.07 12.67
N LEU A 164 -4.07 14.96 11.77
CA LEU A 164 -2.68 15.41 11.80
C LEU A 164 -2.45 16.30 13.02
N PRO A 165 -1.27 16.25 13.65
CA PRO A 165 -0.95 17.14 14.75
C PRO A 165 -1.04 18.62 14.37
N PRO A 166 -1.34 19.52 15.33
CA PRO A 166 -1.39 20.95 15.08
C PRO A 166 -0.15 21.49 14.39
N GLY A 167 -0.34 22.14 13.24
CA GLY A 167 0.75 22.74 12.45
C GLY A 167 1.48 21.78 11.52
N ILE A 168 1.16 20.48 11.55
CA ILE A 168 1.67 19.49 10.60
C ILE A 168 0.77 19.43 9.37
N THR A 169 1.37 19.46 8.19
CA THR A 169 0.69 19.38 6.91
C THR A 169 0.94 18.04 6.20
N VAL A 170 0.15 17.76 5.16
CA VAL A 170 0.40 16.63 4.25
C VAL A 170 1.82 16.68 3.67
N GLN A 171 2.31 17.89 3.36
CA GLN A 171 3.63 18.08 2.78
C GLN A 171 4.75 17.80 3.79
N ASP A 172 4.53 18.04 5.09
CA ASP A 172 5.50 17.70 6.13
C ASP A 172 5.63 16.18 6.28
N VAL A 173 4.51 15.44 6.22
CA VAL A 173 4.53 13.98 6.19
C VAL A 173 5.27 13.50 4.94
N LEU A 174 4.90 13.97 3.75
CA LEU A 174 5.50 13.55 2.48
C LEU A 174 6.96 13.96 2.29
N ALA A 175 7.48 14.93 3.08
CA ALA A 175 8.86 15.39 2.97
C ALA A 175 9.88 14.30 3.30
N ASN A 176 9.51 13.31 4.12
CA ASN A 176 10.32 12.14 4.38
C ASN A 176 9.45 10.96 4.86
N ILE A 177 8.96 10.15 3.93
CA ILE A 177 8.30 8.88 4.28
C ILE A 177 9.36 7.90 4.73
N ASP A 178 9.32 7.45 5.98
CA ASP A 178 10.24 6.46 6.52
C ASP A 178 9.70 5.03 6.36
N GLU A 179 8.38 4.88 6.24
CA GLU A 179 7.73 3.57 6.07
C GLU A 179 6.39 3.71 5.36
N ILE A 180 6.10 2.77 4.47
CA ILE A 180 4.79 2.53 3.88
C ILE A 180 4.29 1.23 4.46
N ALA A 181 3.07 1.26 5.01
CA ALA A 181 2.43 0.11 5.61
C ALA A 181 1.05 -0.12 4.98
N PHE A 182 0.83 -1.32 4.44
CA PHE A 182 -0.53 -1.82 4.20
C PHE A 182 -0.94 -2.60 5.44
N THR A 183 -1.87 -2.08 6.23
CA THR A 183 -2.07 -2.56 7.59
C THR A 183 -3.53 -2.64 8.00
N THR A 184 -3.82 -3.58 8.89
CA THR A 184 -5.10 -3.65 9.59
C THR A 184 -5.16 -2.74 10.81
N PHE A 185 -4.05 -2.10 11.20
CA PHE A 185 -4.01 -1.12 12.28
C PHE A 185 -4.58 0.23 11.81
N VAL A 186 -5.89 0.27 11.58
CA VAL A 186 -6.62 1.51 11.26
C VAL A 186 -6.40 2.53 12.38
N PRO A 187 -5.87 3.73 12.10
CA PRO A 187 -5.69 4.75 13.13
C PRO A 187 -7.00 5.08 13.87
N GLY A 188 -6.92 5.25 15.19
CA GLY A 188 -8.06 5.51 16.06
C GLY A 188 -8.83 4.26 16.53
N TRP A 189 -8.43 3.07 16.09
CA TRP A 189 -9.08 1.81 16.48
C TRP A 189 -8.24 0.99 17.45
N PHE A 190 -8.95 0.18 18.25
CA PHE A 190 -8.36 -0.87 19.07
C PHE A 190 -8.68 -2.24 18.49
N PHE A 191 -7.72 -3.15 18.58
CA PHE A 191 -7.82 -4.47 17.98
C PHE A 191 -7.66 -5.57 19.03
N GLY A 192 -8.34 -6.69 18.81
CA GLY A 192 -8.22 -7.89 19.63
C GLY A 192 -7.26 -8.93 19.01
N PHE A 193 -6.81 -9.87 19.84
CA PHE A 193 -5.94 -10.98 19.40
C PHE A 193 -6.59 -11.81 18.30
N THR A 194 -5.95 -11.86 17.15
CA THR A 194 -6.43 -12.43 15.90
C THR A 194 -5.32 -13.23 15.25
N ASN A 195 -5.67 -14.37 14.66
CA ASN A 195 -4.76 -15.18 13.87
C ASN A 195 -4.97 -14.88 12.39
N PHE A 196 -3.90 -14.77 11.62
CA PHE A 196 -3.95 -14.53 10.17
C PHE A 196 -3.19 -15.62 9.45
N ASP A 197 -3.79 -16.18 8.41
CA ASP A 197 -3.16 -17.03 7.41
C ASP A 197 -3.32 -16.33 6.06
N MET A 198 -2.21 -15.80 5.53
CA MET A 198 -2.26 -14.89 4.39
C MET A 198 -1.01 -14.95 3.52
N SER A 199 -1.23 -14.70 2.23
CA SER A 199 -0.18 -14.54 1.23
C SER A 199 -0.23 -13.13 0.64
N VAL A 200 0.95 -12.57 0.35
CA VAL A 200 1.11 -11.19 -0.14
C VAL A 200 2.05 -11.19 -1.35
N ASP A 201 1.67 -10.43 -2.39
CA ASP A 201 2.45 -10.31 -3.62
C ASP A 201 2.28 -8.92 -4.26
N ASN A 202 3.07 -8.61 -5.28
CA ASN A 202 2.98 -7.41 -6.12
C ASN A 202 2.89 -6.09 -5.32
N VAL A 203 3.62 -5.98 -4.21
CA VAL A 203 3.64 -4.76 -3.38
C VAL A 203 4.36 -3.65 -4.12
N GLY A 204 3.75 -2.47 -4.27
CA GLY A 204 4.39 -1.46 -5.09
C GLY A 204 3.80 -0.05 -5.09
N ILE A 205 4.49 0.81 -5.83
CA ILE A 205 4.18 2.22 -6.06
C ILE A 205 4.35 2.49 -7.55
N ILE A 206 3.28 2.90 -8.21
CA ILE A 206 3.25 3.12 -9.66
C ILE A 206 2.64 4.49 -9.98
N PRO A 207 3.07 5.22 -11.02
CA PRO A 207 2.39 6.45 -11.40
C PRO A 207 0.96 6.19 -11.90
N ALA A 208 0.02 7.08 -11.55
CA ALA A 208 -1.38 6.99 -11.97
C ALA A 208 -1.60 7.62 -13.37
N PRO A 209 -1.03 7.01 -14.41
CA PRO A 209 -1.88 6.34 -15.42
C PRO A 209 -1.42 4.91 -15.78
N ALA A 210 -0.37 4.39 -15.13
CA ALA A 210 0.15 3.04 -15.36
C ALA A 210 -0.71 1.94 -14.72
N ALA A 211 -1.52 2.28 -13.71
CA ALA A 211 -2.42 1.33 -13.03
C ALA A 211 -3.38 0.60 -13.99
N LEU A 212 -3.86 1.29 -15.04
CA LEU A 212 -4.71 0.67 -16.08
C LEU A 212 -3.94 -0.32 -16.97
N ALA A 213 -2.63 -0.15 -17.15
CA ALA A 213 -1.82 -1.02 -18.01
C ALA A 213 -1.37 -2.30 -17.28
N THR A 214 -1.09 -2.23 -15.97
CA THR A 214 -0.81 -3.42 -15.14
C THR A 214 -2.06 -4.29 -14.95
N LEU A 215 -3.24 -3.68 -14.79
CA LEU A 215 -4.54 -4.38 -14.74
C LEU A 215 -4.88 -5.16 -16.03
N ILE A 216 -4.40 -4.71 -17.19
CA ILE A 216 -4.59 -5.41 -18.47
C ILE A 216 -3.47 -6.44 -18.73
N GLY A 217 -2.25 -6.20 -18.21
CA GLY A 217 -1.10 -7.10 -18.37
C GLY A 217 -1.26 -8.46 -17.69
N GLY A 218 -2.00 -8.54 -16.58
CA GLY A 218 -2.29 -9.79 -15.85
C GLY A 218 -3.26 -10.74 -16.56
N LEU A 219 -4.05 -10.26 -17.53
CA LEU A 219 -5.03 -11.06 -18.28
C LEU A 219 -4.50 -11.57 -19.64
N GLY A 220 -3.21 -11.35 -19.93
CA GLY A 220 -2.64 -11.39 -21.27
C GLY A 220 -1.90 -12.67 -21.70
N PHE A 221 -2.20 -13.86 -21.18
CA PHE A 221 -1.65 -15.11 -21.74
C PHE A 221 -2.67 -16.25 -21.82
N ILE A 222 -3.79 -16.01 -22.51
CA ILE A 222 -4.61 -17.10 -23.05
C ILE A 222 -4.62 -17.02 -24.58
N GLY A 223 -3.86 -17.94 -25.19
CA GLY A 223 -4.29 -18.60 -26.42
C GLY A 223 -3.72 -18.10 -27.74
N ARG A 224 -2.67 -18.79 -28.23
CA ARG A 224 -2.75 -19.51 -29.52
C ARG A 224 -1.61 -20.51 -29.68
N ARG A 225 -1.83 -21.74 -29.22
CA ARG A 225 -1.22 -22.93 -29.84
C ARG A 225 -2.10 -23.30 -31.03
N ARG A 226 -1.59 -23.17 -32.25
CA ARG A 226 -2.10 -23.93 -33.40
C ARG A 226 -0.98 -24.80 -33.95
N ARG A 227 -1.39 -26.04 -34.22
CA ARG A 227 -0.63 -27.16 -34.77
C ARG A 227 0.01 -26.81 -36.10
#